data_AF-A0A514ZZR5-F1
#
_entry.id   AF-A0A514ZZR5-F1
#
_cell.length_a   1.000
_cell.length_b   1.000
_cell.length_c   1.000
_cell.angle_alpha   90.00
_cell.angle_beta   90.00
_cell.angle_gamma   90.00
#
_symmetry.space_group_name_H-M   'P 1'
#
loop_
_entity.id
_entity.type
_entity.pdbx_description
1 polymer ?
#
loop_
_entity_poly.entity_id
_entity_poly.type
_entity_poly.pdbx_seq_one_letter_code
_entity_poly.pdbx_strand_id
1 'polypeptide(L)'
;MTKLAKPPGQRLVKRMSTRTKGLIIAPLGLLLFSAGLCVLSVAAEANHSGAPFRQWFLWGAYSLILINSGLLLFGQAVRYRAQLDYRRFVRRELKKRDRELTRILQKRKTSPTKGEVK
;
A
#
# COMPACT_ATOMS: atom_id res chain seq x y z
N MET A 1 -15.13 -29.12 10.04
CA MET A 1 -15.35 -27.69 9.72
C MET A 1 -15.48 -27.51 8.22
N THR A 2 -16.69 -27.24 7.74
CA THR A 2 -17.01 -27.07 6.32
C THR A 2 -16.39 -25.78 5.78
N LYS A 3 -15.55 -25.87 4.75
CA LYS A 3 -14.96 -24.70 4.08
C LYS A 3 -16.07 -23.94 3.35
N LEU A 4 -16.58 -22.87 3.95
CA LEU A 4 -17.52 -21.96 3.30
C LEU A 4 -16.94 -21.43 1.99
N ALA A 5 -17.73 -21.53 0.92
CA ALA A 5 -17.36 -21.09 -0.41
C ALA A 5 -17.09 -19.58 -0.42
N LYS A 6 -15.86 -19.19 -0.77
CA LYS A 6 -15.47 -17.77 -0.79
C LYS A 6 -16.30 -16.99 -1.82
N PRO A 7 -16.93 -15.87 -1.43
CA PRO A 7 -17.82 -15.10 -2.30
C PRO A 7 -17.08 -14.58 -3.54
N PRO A 8 -17.77 -14.46 -4.70
CA PRO A 8 -17.15 -14.22 -6.00
C PRO A 8 -16.33 -12.92 -6.05
N GLY A 9 -16.77 -11.86 -5.37
CA GLY A 9 -16.03 -10.59 -5.29
C GLY A 9 -14.66 -10.71 -4.58
N GLN A 10 -14.53 -11.64 -3.62
CA GLN A 10 -13.28 -11.87 -2.91
C GLN A 10 -12.20 -12.47 -3.82
N ARG A 11 -12.61 -13.19 -4.87
CA ARG A 11 -11.69 -13.78 -5.86
C ARG A 11 -11.09 -12.70 -6.78
N LEU A 12 -11.87 -11.67 -7.12
CA LEU A 12 -11.44 -10.57 -7.98
C LEU A 12 -10.40 -9.69 -7.29
N VAL A 13 -10.68 -9.27 -6.06
CA VAL A 13 -9.76 -8.44 -5.24
C VAL A 13 -8.48 -9.22 -4.90
N LYS A 14 -8.54 -10.54 -4.77
CA LYS A 14 -7.38 -11.39 -4.47
C LYS A 14 -6.46 -11.61 -5.67
N ARG A 15 -6.98 -11.51 -6.91
CA ARG A 15 -6.18 -11.64 -8.15
C ARG A 15 -5.43 -10.36 -8.54
N MET A 16 -5.83 -9.20 -8.02
CA MET A 16 -5.09 -7.96 -8.29
C MET A 16 -3.77 -7.90 -7.51
N SER A 17 -2.68 -7.67 -8.25
CA SER A 17 -1.37 -7.35 -7.69
C SER A 17 -1.50 -6.18 -6.71
N THR A 18 -0.85 -6.26 -5.55
CA THR A 18 -0.77 -5.15 -4.58
C THR A 18 -0.28 -3.85 -5.24
N ARG A 19 0.42 -3.97 -6.38
CA ARG A 19 0.90 -2.85 -7.21
C ARG A 19 -0.24 -2.09 -7.87
N THR A 20 -1.20 -2.80 -8.45
CA THR A 20 -2.38 -2.20 -9.11
C THR A 20 -3.29 -1.52 -8.09
N LYS A 21 -3.45 -2.14 -6.90
CA LYS A 21 -4.22 -1.55 -5.80
C LYS A 21 -3.64 -0.21 -5.33
N GLY A 22 -2.32 -0.14 -5.14
CA GLY A 22 -1.66 1.11 -4.79
C GLY A 22 -1.75 2.18 -5.88
N LEU A 23 -1.63 1.78 -7.16
CA LEU A 23 -1.71 2.71 -8.30
C LEU A 23 -3.10 3.32 -8.50
N ILE A 24 -4.18 2.64 -8.08
CA ILE A 24 -5.54 3.17 -8.17
C ILE A 24 -5.88 4.00 -6.92
N ILE A 25 -5.49 3.53 -5.73
CA ILE A 25 -5.82 4.19 -4.46
C ILE A 25 -5.04 5.51 -4.29
N ALA A 26 -3.81 5.61 -4.80
CA ALA A 26 -3.03 6.85 -4.72
C ALA A 26 -3.71 8.05 -5.41
N PRO A 27 -4.02 8.02 -6.72
CA PRO A 27 -4.70 9.12 -7.38
C PRO A 27 -6.11 9.33 -6.82
N LEU A 28 -6.83 8.26 -6.45
CA LEU A 28 -8.15 8.39 -5.84
C LEU A 28 -8.11 9.15 -4.51
N GLY A 29 -7.16 8.84 -3.64
CA GLY A 29 -6.97 9.55 -2.37
C GLY A 29 -6.57 11.01 -2.58
N LEU A 30 -5.71 11.28 -3.57
CA LEU A 30 -5.31 12.63 -3.93
C LEU A 30 -6.48 13.46 -4.48
N LEU A 31 -7.29 12.88 -5.36
CA LEU A 31 -8.50 13.51 -5.90
C LEU A 31 -9.51 13.80 -4.80
N LEU A 32 -9.70 12.88 -3.86
CA LEU A 32 -10.61 13.09 -2.72
C LEU A 32 -10.12 14.21 -1.81
N PHE A 33 -8.81 14.29 -1.57
CA PHE A 33 -8.18 15.38 -0.83
C PHE A 33 -8.37 16.73 -1.55
N SER A 34 -8.14 16.77 -2.87
CA SER A 34 -8.36 17.98 -3.68
C SER A 34 -9.83 18.40 -3.70
N ALA A 35 -10.77 17.46 -3.81
CA ALA A 35 -12.20 17.74 -3.72
C ALA A 35 -12.57 18.33 -2.35
N GLY A 36 -11.98 17.80 -1.27
CA GLY A 36 -12.13 18.38 0.07
C GLY A 36 -11.64 19.83 0.15
N LEU A 37 -10.50 20.16 -0.46
CA LEU A 37 -10.02 21.55 -0.53
C LEU A 37 -10.98 22.47 -1.29
N CYS A 38 -11.56 22.01 -2.41
CA CYS A 38 -12.56 22.80 -3.13
C CYS A 38 -13.80 23.09 -2.27
N VAL A 39 -14.29 22.09 -1.53
CA VAL A 39 -15.43 22.26 -0.62
C VAL A 39 -15.08 23.20 0.54
N LEU A 40 -13.84 23.15 1.04
CA LEU A 40 -13.35 24.07 2.06
C LEU A 40 -13.36 25.53 1.56
N SER A 41 -12.96 25.77 0.30
CA SER A 41 -13.03 27.10 -0.31
C SER A 41 -14.46 27.63 -0.38
N VAL A 42 -15.43 26.79 -0.79
CA VAL A 42 -16.85 27.16 -0.81
C VAL A 42 -17.37 27.46 0.59
N ALA A 43 -16.96 26.70 1.61
CA ALA A 43 -17.32 26.97 2.99
C ALA A 43 -16.75 28.32 3.48
N ALA A 44 -15.51 28.64 3.10
CA ALA A 44 -14.88 29.91 3.44
C ALA A 44 -15.58 31.11 2.78
N GLU A 45 -15.95 30.99 1.50
CA GLU A 45 -16.75 32.02 0.82
C GLU A 45 -18.14 32.20 1.45
N ALA A 46 -18.80 31.10 1.84
CA ALA A 46 -20.08 31.15 2.56
C ALA A 46 -19.95 31.87 3.91
N ASN A 47 -18.85 31.66 4.63
CA ASN A 47 -18.57 32.39 5.87
C ASN A 47 -18.38 33.89 5.61
N HIS A 48 -17.65 34.28 4.56
CA HIS A 48 -17.41 35.69 4.22
C HIS A 48 -18.65 36.41 3.68
N SER A 49 -19.54 35.70 2.98
CA SER A 49 -20.79 36.25 2.42
C SER A 49 -21.91 36.39 3.45
N GLY A 50 -21.66 36.09 4.72
CA GLY A 50 -22.61 36.26 5.81
C GLY A 50 -23.66 35.14 5.89
N ALA A 51 -23.38 33.97 5.33
CA ALA A 51 -24.28 32.81 5.43
C ALA A 51 -24.46 32.39 6.91
N PRO A 52 -25.62 31.79 7.26
CA PRO A 52 -25.88 31.35 8.63
C PRO A 52 -24.82 30.36 9.11
N PHE A 53 -24.40 30.51 10.38
CA PHE A 53 -23.31 29.74 11.00
C PHE A 53 -23.36 28.24 10.70
N ARG A 54 -24.56 27.65 10.84
CA ARG A 54 -24.78 26.22 10.61
C ARG A 54 -24.40 25.78 9.20
N GLN A 55 -24.65 26.63 8.19
CA GLN A 55 -24.42 26.28 6.79
C GLN A 55 -22.92 26.16 6.51
N TRP A 56 -22.14 27.23 6.71
CA TRP A 56 -20.72 27.22 6.39
C TRP A 56 -19.93 26.29 7.32
N PHE A 57 -20.35 26.14 8.58
CA PHE A 57 -19.70 25.23 9.52
C PHE A 57 -19.89 23.76 9.11
N LEU A 58 -21.09 23.35 8.69
CA LEU A 58 -21.34 21.98 8.24
C LEU A 58 -20.56 21.67 6.95
N TRP A 59 -20.49 22.61 6.00
CA TRP A 59 -19.66 22.47 4.80
C TRP A 59 -18.17 22.39 5.13
N GLY A 60 -17.70 23.20 6.08
CA GLY A 60 -16.34 23.13 6.60
C GLY A 60 -16.05 21.78 7.26
N ALA A 61 -16.92 21.29 8.14
CA ALA A 61 -16.76 19.97 8.76
C ALA A 61 -16.75 18.84 7.72
N TYR A 62 -17.63 18.91 6.71
CA TYR A 62 -17.66 17.96 5.61
C TYR A 62 -16.37 17.97 4.78
N SER A 63 -15.83 19.15 4.46
CA SER A 63 -14.52 19.26 3.79
C SER A 63 -13.39 18.64 4.61
N LEU A 64 -13.41 18.81 5.94
CA LEU A 64 -12.40 18.25 6.82
C LEU A 64 -12.41 16.72 6.79
N ILE A 65 -13.61 16.11 6.76
CA ILE A 65 -13.77 14.66 6.60
C ILE A 65 -13.20 14.19 5.24
N LEU A 66 -13.49 14.91 4.15
CA LEU A 66 -12.97 14.59 2.82
C LEU A 66 -11.45 14.68 2.76
N ILE A 67 -10.87 15.74 3.33
CA ILE A 67 -9.42 15.95 3.40
C ILE A 67 -8.76 14.81 4.19
N ASN A 68 -9.25 14.52 5.39
CA ASN A 68 -8.66 13.48 6.24
C ASN A 68 -8.81 12.09 5.63
N SER A 69 -9.98 11.76 5.07
CA SER A 69 -10.19 10.47 4.41
C SER A 69 -9.33 10.32 3.14
N GLY A 70 -9.19 11.38 2.34
CA GLY A 70 -8.29 11.40 1.19
C GLY A 70 -6.83 11.15 1.57
N LEU A 71 -6.36 11.81 2.64
CA LEU A 71 -5.01 11.65 3.16
C LEU A 71 -4.75 10.23 3.70
N LEU A 72 -5.72 9.66 4.42
CA LEU A 72 -5.64 8.28 4.92
C LEU A 72 -5.59 7.26 3.77
N LEU A 73 -6.42 7.43 2.74
CA LEU A 73 -6.40 6.58 1.54
C LEU A 73 -5.07 6.70 0.80
N PHE A 74 -4.56 7.93 0.64
CA PHE A 74 -3.26 8.16 0.04
C PHE A 74 -2.13 7.49 0.84
N GLY A 75 -2.16 7.60 2.17
CA GLY A 75 -1.20 6.92 3.07
C GLY A 75 -1.21 5.39 2.92
N GLN A 76 -2.40 4.78 2.75
CA GLN A 76 -2.50 3.35 2.45
C GLN A 76 -1.86 2.99 1.11
N ALA A 77 -2.01 3.85 0.08
CA ALA A 77 -1.36 3.64 -1.21
C ALA A 77 0.17 3.66 -1.12
N VAL A 78 0.72 4.61 -0.35
CA VAL A 78 2.17 4.69 -0.09
C VAL A 78 2.66 3.44 0.63
N ARG A 79 1.92 2.97 1.66
CA ARG A 79 2.24 1.72 2.36
C ARG A 79 2.28 0.51 1.42
N TYR A 80 1.32 0.39 0.51
CA TYR A 80 1.32 -0.69 -0.49
C TYR A 80 2.55 -0.63 -1.40
N ARG A 81 2.97 0.56 -1.83
CA ARG A 81 4.18 0.76 -2.62
C ARG A 81 5.44 0.36 -1.85
N ALA A 82 5.57 0.83 -0.61
CA ALA A 82 6.69 0.50 0.27
C ALA A 82 6.80 -1.02 0.53
N GLN A 83 5.67 -1.70 0.81
CA GLN A 83 5.64 -3.15 1.02
C GLN A 83 6.07 -3.94 -0.22
N LEU A 84 5.72 -3.47 -1.43
CA LEU A 84 6.15 -4.10 -2.68
C LEU A 84 7.65 -3.97 -2.90
N ASP A 85 8.20 -2.79 -2.60
CA ASP A 85 9.63 -2.53 -2.75
C ASP A 85 10.43 -3.35 -1.73
N TYR A 86 9.96 -3.41 -0.49
CA TYR A 86 10.54 -4.28 0.55
C TYR A 86 10.49 -5.76 0.15
N ARG A 87 9.35 -6.27 -0.34
CA ARG A 87 9.22 -7.66 -0.81
C ARG A 87 10.15 -7.98 -1.98
N ARG A 88 10.40 -7.01 -2.87
CA ARG A 88 11.34 -7.16 -3.98
C ARG A 88 12.79 -7.21 -3.48
N PHE A 89 13.13 -6.36 -2.51
CA PHE A 89 14.44 -6.36 -1.86
C PHE A 89 14.70 -7.68 -1.13
N VAL A 90 13.79 -8.11 -0.24
CA VAL A 90 13.92 -9.36 0.53
C VAL A 90 14.06 -10.58 -0.39
N ARG A 91 13.29 -10.67 -1.48
CA ARG A 91 13.42 -11.76 -2.45
C ARG A 91 14.80 -11.81 -3.12
N ARG A 92 15.40 -10.64 -3.39
CA ARG A 92 16.75 -10.59 -3.96
C ARG A 92 17.78 -11.09 -2.96
N GLU A 93 17.66 -10.70 -1.69
CA GLU A 93 18.63 -11.12 -0.67
C GLU A 93 18.49 -12.58 -0.26
N LEU A 94 17.27 -13.11 -0.16
CA LEU A 94 17.08 -14.56 0.04
C LEU A 94 17.73 -15.37 -1.10
N LYS A 95 17.56 -14.94 -2.35
CA LYS A 95 18.16 -15.63 -3.51
C LYS A 95 19.70 -15.55 -3.51
N LYS A 96 20.30 -14.49 -2.96
CA LYS A 96 21.76 -14.43 -2.79
C LYS A 96 22.24 -15.41 -1.72
N ARG A 97 21.57 -15.44 -0.56
CA ARG A 97 21.88 -16.37 0.52
C ARG A 97 21.74 -17.84 0.10
N ASP A 98 20.69 -18.18 -0.65
CA ASP A 98 20.51 -19.54 -1.16
C ASP A 98 21.66 -19.96 -2.11
N ARG A 99 22.10 -19.06 -3.00
CA ARG A 99 23.24 -19.31 -3.89
C ARG A 99 24.55 -19.46 -3.12
N GLU A 100 24.76 -18.64 -2.10
CA GLU A 100 25.94 -18.68 -1.25
C GLU A 100 26.00 -19.98 -0.43
N LEU A 101 24.90 -20.36 0.22
CA LEU A 101 24.76 -21.65 0.90
C LEU A 101 25.03 -22.81 -0.05
N THR A 102 24.47 -22.79 -1.27
CA THR A 102 24.70 -23.83 -2.28
C THR A 102 26.19 -23.94 -2.64
N ARG A 103 26.89 -22.81 -2.81
CA ARG A 103 28.34 -22.78 -3.07
C ARG A 103 29.16 -23.34 -1.90
N ILE A 104 28.80 -22.98 -0.67
CA ILE A 104 29.46 -23.48 0.55
C ILE A 104 29.30 -25.00 0.64
N LEU A 105 28.07 -25.50 0.44
CA LEU A 105 27.78 -26.93 0.44
C LEU A 105 28.56 -27.67 -0.65
N GLN A 106 28.68 -27.09 -1.85
CA GLN A 106 29.46 -27.67 -2.94
C GLN A 106 30.96 -27.72 -2.61
N LYS A 107 31.53 -26.63 -2.07
CA LYS A 107 32.93 -26.57 -1.65
C LYS A 107 33.25 -27.62 -0.57
N ARG A 108 32.33 -27.81 0.39
CA ARG A 108 32.46 -28.81 1.45
C ARG A 108 32.38 -30.25 0.94
N LYS A 109 31.66 -30.51 -0.16
CA LYS A 109 31.63 -31.83 -0.83
C LYS A 109 32.89 -32.13 -1.64
N THR A 110 33.60 -31.11 -2.13
CA THR A 110 34.83 -31.28 -2.92
C THR A 110 36.10 -31.38 -2.07
N SER A 111 36.06 -30.94 -0.81
CA SER A 111 37.18 -31.03 0.15
C SER A 111 37.40 -32.36 0.91
N PRO A 112 36.45 -33.31 1.09
CA PRO A 112 36.68 -34.49 1.92
C PRO A 112 37.52 -35.58 1.24
N THR A 113 37.62 -35.59 -0.09
CA THR A 113 38.20 -36.72 -0.84
C THR A 113 39.72 -36.66 -1.01
N LYS A 114 40.40 -35.62 -0.51
CA LYS A 114 41.87 -35.47 -0.64
C LYS A 114 42.67 -35.97 0.56
N GLY A 115 42.02 -36.60 1.55
CA GLY A 115 42.65 -37.01 2.81
C GLY A 115 42.93 -38.51 3.00
N GLU A 116 42.47 -39.39 2.11
CA GLU A 116 42.66 -40.84 2.26
C GLU A 116 43.36 -41.46 1.05
N VAL A 117 44.67 -41.22 0.93
CA VAL A 117 45.60 -42.21 0.37
C VAL A 117 46.87 -42.09 1.20
N LYS A 118 46.99 -42.99 2.19
CA LYS A 118 48.20 -43.20 2.97
C LYS A 118 48.80 -44.54 2.53
#